data_AF-A0A7G8ZK74-F1
#
_entry.id   AF-A0A7G8ZK74-F1
#
_cell.length_a   1.000
_cell.length_b   1.000
_cell.length_c   1.000
_cell.angle_alpha   90.00
_cell.angle_beta   90.00
_cell.angle_gamma   90.00
#
_symmetry.space_group_name_H-M   'P 1'
#
loop_
_entity.id
_entity.type
_entity.pdbx_description
1 polymer ?
#
loop_
_entity_poly.entity_id
_entity_poly.type
_entity_poly.pdbx_seq_one_letter_code
_entity_poly.pdbx_strand_id
1 'polypeptide(L)'
;MSDKTTPPDSSENLDDIHPAARPFLWLDHPLTKAIPLYLFGALAALMLFLEFLYPFHAVSKYDDVFGFYEIEGFFGFCLAVLMGWPLRRLLGRPEDYYEQEGDHD
;
A
#
# COMPACT_ATOMS: atom_id res chain seq x y z
N MET A 1 -4.53 -30.06 23.20
CA MET A 1 -4.62 -29.31 21.93
C MET A 1 -5.89 -28.48 21.98
N SER A 2 -5.79 -27.17 21.83
CA SER A 2 -6.92 -26.30 21.50
C SER A 2 -6.72 -25.76 20.09
N ASP A 3 -7.81 -25.46 19.40
CA ASP A 3 -7.79 -25.23 17.95
C ASP A 3 -7.21 -23.86 17.54
N LYS A 4 -6.68 -23.77 16.32
CA LYS A 4 -6.06 -22.55 15.76
C LYS A 4 -6.74 -22.10 14.45
N THR A 5 -8.08 -22.06 14.44
CA THR A 5 -8.83 -21.73 13.20
C THR A 5 -9.93 -20.66 13.36
N THR A 6 -10.08 -20.04 14.53
CA THR A 6 -10.96 -18.87 14.69
C THR A 6 -10.19 -17.59 14.30
N PRO A 7 -10.64 -16.78 13.32
CA PRO A 7 -10.11 -15.43 13.15
C PRO A 7 -10.48 -14.58 14.38
N PRO A 8 -9.62 -13.64 14.83
CA PRO A 8 -9.93 -12.83 16.00
C PRO A 8 -11.21 -12.01 15.76
N ASP A 9 -12.17 -12.13 16.67
CA ASP A 9 -13.37 -11.30 16.66
C ASP A 9 -12.94 -9.85 16.92
N SER A 10 -13.25 -8.94 16.00
CA SER A 10 -12.83 -7.54 16.02
C SER A 10 -13.56 -6.68 17.08
N SER A 11 -14.10 -7.31 18.12
CA SER A 11 -14.86 -6.67 19.21
C SER A 11 -14.31 -6.91 20.61
N GLU A 12 -13.40 -7.88 20.83
CA GLU A 12 -12.74 -8.04 22.12
C GLU A 12 -11.68 -6.96 22.36
N ASN A 13 -11.80 -6.24 23.47
CA ASN A 13 -10.86 -5.24 24.02
C ASN A 13 -10.63 -3.96 23.19
N LEU A 14 -11.72 -3.21 22.95
CA LEU A 14 -11.65 -1.77 22.62
C LEU A 14 -10.88 -0.93 23.67
N ASP A 15 -10.66 -1.47 24.87
CA ASP A 15 -9.95 -0.81 25.97
C ASP A 15 -8.42 -0.95 25.91
N ASP A 16 -7.89 -1.99 25.24
CA ASP A 16 -6.45 -2.08 24.91
C ASP A 16 -6.07 -1.15 23.74
N ILE A 17 -7.05 -0.63 22.99
CA ILE A 17 -6.84 0.23 21.83
C ILE A 17 -6.64 1.69 22.27
N HIS A 18 -5.38 2.13 22.23
CA HIS A 18 -4.96 3.50 22.51
C HIS A 18 -5.89 4.54 21.85
N PRO A 19 -6.37 5.58 22.56
CA PRO A 19 -7.47 6.42 22.11
C PRO A 19 -7.24 7.13 20.77
N ALA A 20 -5.99 7.44 20.42
CA ALA A 20 -5.65 8.03 19.11
C ALA A 20 -5.78 7.06 17.91
N ALA A 21 -5.79 5.75 18.15
CA ALA A 21 -5.99 4.74 17.10
C ALA A 21 -7.47 4.47 16.78
N ARG A 22 -8.39 4.80 17.71
CA ARG A 22 -9.84 4.60 17.56
C ARG A 22 -10.45 5.16 16.25
N PRO A 23 -10.09 6.36 15.72
CA PRO A 23 -10.60 6.81 14.42
C PRO A 23 -10.08 6.01 13.21
N PHE A 24 -8.99 5.25 13.35
CA PHE A 24 -8.39 4.48 12.25
C PHE A 24 -8.89 3.03 12.16
N LEU A 25 -9.67 2.54 13.13
CA LEU A 25 -10.22 1.17 13.15
C LEU A 25 -10.92 0.74 11.84
N TRP A 26 -11.49 1.68 11.08
CA TRP A 26 -12.14 1.38 9.79
C TRP A 26 -11.21 0.78 8.72
N LEU A 27 -9.89 0.95 8.86
CA LEU A 27 -8.87 0.39 7.97
C LEU A 27 -8.69 -1.11 8.14
N ASP A 28 -9.07 -1.69 9.28
CA ASP A 28 -8.85 -3.11 9.54
C ASP A 28 -9.88 -4.01 8.85
N HIS A 29 -11.04 -3.44 8.50
CA HIS A 29 -12.10 -4.14 7.77
C HIS A 29 -11.62 -4.60 6.38
N PRO A 30 -11.85 -5.87 5.98
CA PRO A 30 -11.24 -6.47 4.79
C PRO A 30 -11.61 -5.77 3.47
N LEU A 31 -12.81 -5.16 3.39
CA LEU A 31 -13.16 -4.37 2.20
C LEU A 31 -12.35 -3.07 2.10
N THR A 32 -12.08 -2.39 3.22
CA THR A 32 -11.33 -1.12 3.24
C THR A 32 -9.90 -1.32 2.71
N LYS A 33 -9.29 -2.47 3.04
CA LYS A 33 -7.97 -2.89 2.55
C LYS A 33 -7.92 -3.05 1.02
N ALA A 34 -9.06 -3.35 0.37
CA ALA A 34 -9.16 -3.49 -1.08
C ALA A 34 -9.51 -2.18 -1.82
N ILE A 35 -10.10 -1.18 -1.15
CA ILE A 35 -10.50 0.10 -1.77
C ILE A 35 -9.35 0.77 -2.55
N PRO A 36 -8.10 0.89 -2.03
CA PRO A 36 -7.01 1.52 -2.78
C PRO A 36 -6.69 0.81 -4.09
N LEU A 37 -6.71 -0.54 -4.10
CA LEU A 37 -6.43 -1.34 -5.29
C LEU A 37 -7.50 -1.10 -6.37
N TYR A 38 -8.78 -1.08 -5.98
CA TYR A 38 -9.87 -0.77 -6.92
C TYR A 38 -9.83 0.69 -7.40
N LEU A 39 -9.47 1.64 -6.53
CA LEU A 39 -9.36 3.06 -6.88
C LEU A 39 -8.24 3.31 -7.91
N PHE A 40 -7.03 2.82 -7.64
CA PHE A 40 -5.90 2.97 -8.57
C PHE A 40 -6.10 2.16 -9.86
N GLY A 41 -6.67 0.96 -9.78
CA GLY A 41 -7.02 0.15 -10.95
C GLY A 41 -8.09 0.81 -11.84
N ALA A 42 -9.12 1.42 -11.24
CA ALA A 42 -10.12 2.19 -11.98
C ALA A 42 -9.55 3.45 -12.62
N LEU A 43 -8.63 4.15 -11.94
CA LEU A 43 -7.95 5.34 -12.48
C LEU A 43 -7.05 4.98 -13.69
N ALA A 44 -6.29 3.89 -13.59
CA ALA A 44 -5.46 3.40 -14.69
C ALA A 44 -6.31 2.95 -15.90
N ALA A 45 -7.40 2.20 -15.65
CA ALA A 45 -8.34 1.80 -16.69
C ALA A 45 -9.06 3.01 -17.35
N LEU A 46 -9.37 4.05 -16.58
CA LEU A 46 -9.93 5.30 -17.10
C LEU A 46 -8.94 6.02 -18.02
N MET A 47 -7.65 6.08 -17.66
CA MET A 47 -6.62 6.72 -18.50
C MET A 47 -6.43 5.98 -19.82
N LEU A 48 -6.28 4.65 -19.80
CA LEU A 48 -6.20 3.82 -21.01
C LEU A 48 -7.44 3.96 -21.91
N PHE A 49 -8.63 4.12 -21.33
CA PHE A 49 -9.85 4.40 -22.10
C PHE A 49 -9.87 5.82 -22.69
N LEU A 50 -9.26 6.79 -22.02
CA LEU A 50 -9.13 8.17 -22.49
C LEU A 50 -8.14 8.27 -23.67
N GLU A 51 -7.01 7.59 -23.57
CA GLU A 51 -6.02 7.44 -24.65
C GLU A 51 -6.63 6.76 -25.88
N PHE A 52 -7.40 5.68 -25.69
CA PHE A 52 -8.11 4.99 -26.78
C PHE A 52 -9.09 5.92 -27.52
N LEU A 53 -9.76 6.82 -26.79
CA LEU A 53 -10.72 7.76 -27.35
C LEU A 53 -10.05 9.02 -27.93
N TYR A 54 -8.82 9.33 -27.51
CA TYR A 54 -8.09 10.53 -27.91
C TYR A 54 -6.59 10.24 -28.03
N PRO A 55 -6.13 9.63 -29.15
CA PRO A 55 -4.73 9.24 -29.33
C PRO A 55 -3.81 10.47 -29.32
N PHE A 56 -3.04 10.60 -28.25
CA PHE A 56 -2.02 11.63 -28.11
C PHE A 56 -0.97 11.47 -29.20
N HIS A 57 -0.58 12.57 -29.85
CA HIS A 57 0.39 12.52 -30.93
C HIS A 57 1.80 12.33 -30.35
N ALA A 58 2.29 11.09 -30.45
CA ALA A 58 3.65 10.67 -30.10
C ALA A 58 4.70 11.67 -30.63
N VAL A 59 5.52 12.22 -29.73
CA VAL A 59 6.62 13.14 -30.08
C VAL A 59 7.90 12.35 -30.34
N SER A 60 8.05 11.19 -29.69
CA SER A 60 9.15 10.25 -29.83
C SER A 60 8.71 8.95 -30.50
N LYS A 61 9.65 8.29 -31.17
CA LYS A 61 9.43 7.00 -31.86
C LYS A 61 9.22 5.79 -30.92
N TYR A 62 9.23 6.04 -29.61
CA TYR A 62 8.91 5.07 -28.55
C TYR A 62 7.55 5.35 -27.88
N ASP A 63 6.99 6.56 -28.05
CA ASP A 63 5.67 6.94 -27.50
C ASP A 63 4.52 6.36 -28.34
N ASP A 64 4.81 5.81 -29.52
CA ASP A 64 3.85 5.20 -30.48
C ASP A 64 3.32 3.83 -29.98
N VAL A 65 3.62 3.46 -28.74
CA VAL A 65 3.14 2.26 -28.06
C VAL A 65 1.94 2.62 -27.19
N PHE A 66 0.76 2.20 -27.62
CA PHE A 66 -0.50 2.38 -26.88
C PHE A 66 -0.38 1.91 -25.42
N GLY A 67 -0.76 2.77 -24.48
CA GLY A 67 -0.72 2.58 -23.04
C GLY A 67 0.66 2.76 -22.39
N PHE A 68 1.66 3.29 -23.10
CA PHE A 68 3.03 3.37 -22.58
C PHE A 68 3.13 4.20 -21.28
N TYR A 69 2.52 5.39 -21.25
CA TYR A 69 2.60 6.29 -20.10
C TYR A 69 1.76 5.79 -18.91
N GLU A 70 0.64 5.16 -19.20
CA GLU A 70 -0.30 4.55 -18.26
C GLU A 70 0.33 3.32 -17.58
N ILE A 71 1.00 2.47 -18.35
CA ILE A 71 1.71 1.30 -17.87
C ILE A 71 2.97 1.72 -17.09
N GLU A 72 3.78 2.66 -17.60
CA GLU A 72 4.97 3.16 -16.91
C GLU A 72 4.61 3.79 -15.56
N GLY A 73 3.64 4.71 -15.53
CA GLY A 73 3.20 5.36 -14.31
C GLY A 73 2.59 4.39 -13.30
N PHE A 74 1.79 3.41 -13.74
CA PHE A 74 1.22 2.39 -12.86
C PHE A 74 2.30 1.46 -12.28
N PHE A 75 3.20 0.93 -13.11
CA PHE A 75 4.29 0.06 -12.63
C PHE A 75 5.30 0.81 -11.76
N GLY A 76 5.62 2.06 -12.09
CA GLY A 76 6.48 2.94 -11.29
C GLY A 76 5.88 3.19 -9.90
N PHE A 77 4.58 3.49 -9.82
CA PHE A 77 3.89 3.65 -8.55
C PHE A 77 3.81 2.33 -7.75
N CYS A 78 3.45 1.21 -8.38
CA CYS A 78 3.46 -0.10 -7.74
C CYS A 78 4.85 -0.47 -7.19
N LEU A 79 5.91 -0.21 -7.96
CA LEU A 79 7.29 -0.44 -7.53
C LEU A 79 7.63 0.47 -6.33
N ALA A 80 7.29 1.76 -6.36
CA ALA A 80 7.52 2.68 -5.25
C ALA A 80 6.82 2.23 -3.94
N VAL A 81 5.58 1.73 -4.02
CA VAL A 81 4.84 1.19 -2.87
C VAL A 81 5.47 -0.11 -2.36
N LEU A 82 5.80 -1.06 -3.25
CA LEU A 82 6.44 -2.33 -2.90
C LEU A 82 7.85 -2.13 -2.32
N MET A 83 8.57 -1.07 -2.72
CA MET A 83 9.87 -0.69 -2.18
C MET A 83 9.86 -0.29 -0.69
N GLY A 84 8.69 -0.23 -0.03
CA GLY A 84 8.59 -0.07 1.42
C GLY A 84 9.32 -1.16 2.22
N TRP A 85 9.16 -2.45 1.88
CA TRP A 85 9.83 -3.54 2.63
C TRP A 85 11.35 -3.61 2.36
N PRO A 86 11.86 -3.42 1.12
CA PRO A 86 13.29 -3.33 0.85
C PRO A 86 13.94 -2.12 1.51
N LEU A 87 13.30 -0.95 1.53
CA LEU A 87 13.82 0.21 2.29
C LEU A 87 13.82 -0.06 3.80
N ARG A 88 12.77 -0.68 4.36
CA ARG A 88 12.75 -1.11 5.78
C ARG A 88 13.87 -2.12 6.08
N ARG A 89 14.23 -2.98 5.11
CA ARG A 89 15.32 -3.97 5.23
C ARG A 89 16.73 -3.36 5.10
N LEU A 90 16.87 -2.27 4.34
CA LEU A 90 18.15 -1.62 4.01
C LEU A 90 18.50 -0.45 4.94
N LEU A 91 17.50 0.32 5.38
CA LEU A 91 17.64 1.56 6.18
C LEU A 91 17.06 1.41 7.60
N GLY A 92 16.37 0.31 7.90
CA GLY A 92 15.86 0.03 9.24
C GLY A 92 16.99 -0.16 10.25
N ARG A 93 17.07 0.72 11.26
CA ARG A 93 17.85 0.53 12.48
C ARG A 93 17.29 -0.71 13.23
N PRO A 94 18.12 -1.51 13.93
CA PRO A 94 17.64 -2.61 14.78
C PRO A 94 16.64 -2.12 15.84
N GLU A 95 15.81 -3.05 16.31
CA GLU A 95 14.62 -2.79 17.12
C GLU A 95 15.03 -2.35 18.53
N ASP A 96 15.90 -3.13 19.17
CA ASP A 96 16.50 -2.98 20.51
C ASP A 96 17.39 -1.71 20.68
N TYR A 97 17.52 -0.88 19.65
CA TYR A 97 18.54 0.17 19.61
C TYR A 97 18.46 1.16 20.77
N TYR A 98 17.26 1.66 21.08
CA TYR A 98 17.06 2.68 22.11
C TYR A 98 16.99 2.10 23.54
N GLU A 99 16.96 0.77 23.65
CA GLU A 99 16.94 0.05 24.94
C GLU A 99 18.37 -0.06 25.52
N GLN A 100 19.40 0.12 24.67
CA GLN A 100 20.80 -0.13 24.99
C GLN A 100 21.56 1.04 25.66
N GLU A 101 20.90 2.18 25.89
CA GLU A 101 21.53 3.41 26.42
C GLU A 101 20.97 3.85 27.79
N GLY A 102 20.18 3.02 28.50
CA GLY A 102 19.43 3.47 29.68
C GLY A 102 19.31 2.54 30.90
N ASP A 103 19.63 1.24 30.83
CA ASP A 103 19.32 0.27 31.90
C ASP A 103 20.54 -0.59 32.33
N HIS A 104 21.57 0.06 32.88
CA HIS A 104 22.69 -0.60 33.56
C HIS A 104 23.20 0.23 34.75
N ASP A 105 23.12 -0.36 35.96
CA ASP A 105 23.80 0.07 37.19
C ASP A 105 25.34 -0.16 37.14
#